data_AF-A0AAV9TXF4-F1
#
_entry.id   AF-A0AAV9TXF4-F1
#
_cell.length_a   1.000
_cell.length_b   1.000
_cell.length_c   1.000
_cell.angle_alpha   90.00
_cell.angle_beta   90.00
_cell.angle_gamma   90.00
#
_symmetry.space_group_name_H-M   'P 1'
#
loop_
_entity.id
_entity.type
_entity.pdbx_description
1 polymer ?
#
loop_
_entity_poly.entity_id
_entity_poly.type
_entity_poly.pdbx_seq_one_letter_code
_entity_poly.pdbx_strand_id
1 'polypeptide(L)'
;MKTLVLVAITSTVFASPIPPSKFYSHADASTFPGDAFLRALASASAPTFAGKIPLPATSTTARRHLAEFRTATLALNITHPVRFLDESRQFQYPAFNNMQCELEKDGNGVLPFATDTTLGLYFEGLFQMIPIWTKDEIKLSRFDLFHAHLFANPRTKTAGLVFHAKEYPADDADTFPFNLGFCQLGSNLTFVDKVMRRRNIVWTIDAKDRTSLWWIDMGIKTGDQAVDEVTGGAPFYTLYEDSLGHVVADFYYLEGLSLGVSLY
;
A
#
# COMPACT_ATOMS: atom_id res chain seq x y z
N MET A 1 1.94 50.45 37.65
CA MET A 1 1.75 49.87 36.31
C MET A 1 3.03 49.16 35.91
N LYS A 2 3.02 47.82 35.83
CA LYS A 2 4.14 47.02 35.31
C LYS A 2 3.74 46.51 33.94
N THR A 3 4.45 46.94 32.90
CA THR A 3 4.22 46.53 31.52
C THR A 3 4.82 45.14 31.31
N LEU A 4 3.96 44.16 31.02
CA LEU A 4 4.35 42.81 30.63
C LEU A 4 4.61 42.82 29.12
N VAL A 5 5.86 42.62 28.69
CA VAL A 5 6.20 42.43 27.28
C VAL A 5 6.06 40.94 26.96
N LEU A 6 4.99 40.58 26.25
CA LEU A 6 4.79 39.22 25.74
C LEU A 6 5.59 39.09 24.44
N VAL A 7 6.71 38.37 24.50
CA VAL A 7 7.48 37.99 23.29
C VAL A 7 6.80 36.75 22.70
N ALA A 8 6.03 36.94 21.64
CA ALA A 8 5.50 35.86 20.83
C ALA A 8 6.64 35.29 19.97
N ILE A 9 7.20 34.14 20.38
CA ILE A 9 8.11 33.37 19.55
C ILE A 9 7.24 32.55 18.60
N THR A 10 7.02 33.06 17.38
CA THR A 10 6.41 32.28 16.31
C THR A 10 7.46 31.30 15.78
N SER A 11 7.38 30.04 16.21
CA SER A 11 8.12 28.93 15.61
C SER A 11 7.53 28.64 14.22
N THR A 12 8.12 29.24 13.19
CA THR A 12 7.88 28.84 11.81
C THR A 12 8.53 27.48 11.58
N VAL A 13 7.75 26.41 11.76
CA VAL A 13 8.15 25.07 11.34
C VAL A 13 8.04 25.03 9.81
N PHE A 14 9.17 25.13 9.13
CA PHE A 14 9.24 24.80 7.71
C PHE A 14 8.98 23.30 7.59
N ALA A 15 7.78 22.93 7.14
CA ALA A 15 7.56 21.60 6.59
C ALA A 15 8.43 21.50 5.34
N SER A 16 9.52 20.73 5.43
CA SER A 16 10.27 20.34 4.24
C SER A 16 9.32 19.57 3.33
N PRO A 17 9.10 19.99 2.08
CA PRO A 17 8.35 19.19 1.14
C PRO A 17 9.08 17.85 0.99
N ILE A 18 8.33 16.76 1.17
CA ILE A 18 8.75 15.42 0.75
C ILE A 18 9.18 15.57 -0.72
N PRO A 19 10.42 15.19 -1.08
CA PRO A 19 10.87 15.35 -2.45
C PRO A 19 9.94 14.55 -3.36
N PRO A 20 9.52 15.11 -4.51
CA PRO A 20 8.72 14.36 -5.46
C PRO A 20 9.45 13.07 -5.81
N SER A 21 8.72 11.95 -5.72
CA SER A 21 9.16 10.64 -6.20
C SER A 21 9.85 10.83 -7.56
N LYS A 22 11.11 10.42 -7.66
CA LYS A 22 11.84 10.50 -8.93
C LYS A 22 11.01 9.79 -9.98
N PHE A 23 10.51 10.54 -10.96
CA PHE A 23 9.93 9.99 -12.17
C PHE A 23 10.98 9.09 -12.84
N TYR A 24 10.87 7.78 -12.63
CA TYR A 24 11.65 6.80 -13.37
C TYR A 24 11.05 6.72 -14.77
N SER A 25 11.74 7.33 -15.73
CA SER A 25 11.38 7.25 -17.15
C SER A 25 11.34 5.80 -17.63
N HIS A 26 10.25 5.48 -18.32
CA HIS A 26 9.93 4.29 -19.10
C HIS A 26 11.04 3.26 -19.41
N ALA A 27 10.67 2.00 -19.18
CA ALA A 27 10.95 0.86 -20.05
C ALA A 27 12.38 0.34 -20.17
N ASP A 28 13.17 0.38 -19.09
CA ASP A 28 14.29 -0.57 -18.99
C ASP A 28 13.91 -1.73 -18.07
N ALA A 29 14.31 -2.94 -18.42
CA ALA A 29 14.19 -4.12 -17.58
C ALA A 29 15.21 -4.05 -16.44
N SER A 30 15.25 -2.93 -15.72
CA SER A 30 16.14 -2.69 -14.61
C SER A 30 15.87 -3.72 -13.50
N THR A 31 16.92 -4.07 -12.79
CA THR A 31 16.80 -4.83 -11.55
C THR A 31 16.14 -3.95 -10.51
N PHE A 32 15.09 -4.45 -9.87
CA PHE A 32 14.51 -3.81 -8.69
C PHE A 32 15.16 -4.42 -7.43
N PRO A 33 15.40 -3.63 -6.37
CA PRO A 33 15.92 -4.17 -5.10
C PRO A 33 15.09 -5.36 -4.60
N GLY A 34 13.76 -5.27 -4.73
CA GLY A 34 12.75 -6.25 -4.35
C GLY A 34 12.70 -7.54 -5.16
N ASP A 35 13.54 -7.71 -6.17
CA ASP A 35 13.52 -8.89 -7.03
C ASP A 35 13.75 -10.19 -6.25
N ALA A 36 14.69 -10.19 -5.30
CA ALA A 36 14.97 -11.36 -4.45
C ALA A 36 13.82 -11.63 -3.48
N PHE A 37 13.26 -10.58 -2.89
CA PHE A 37 12.08 -10.63 -2.02
C PHE A 37 10.88 -11.26 -2.74
N LEU A 38 10.57 -10.82 -3.96
CA LEU A 38 9.45 -11.38 -4.76
C LEU A 38 9.70 -12.85 -5.15
N ARG A 39 10.94 -13.21 -5.48
CA ARG A 39 11.29 -14.62 -5.73
C ARG A 39 11.10 -15.50 -4.50
N ALA A 40 11.45 -14.99 -3.32
CA ALA A 40 11.24 -15.70 -2.06
C ALA A 40 9.75 -15.94 -1.79
N LEU A 41 8.90 -14.93 -2.01
CA LEU A 41 7.44 -15.06 -1.89
C LEU A 41 6.82 -16.02 -2.91
N ALA A 42 7.39 -16.13 -4.12
CA ALA A 42 6.91 -17.03 -5.17
C ALA A 42 7.37 -18.50 -5.00
N SER A 43 8.25 -18.76 -4.02
CA SER A 43 8.82 -20.09 -3.77
C SER A 43 7.79 -21.07 -3.19
N ALA A 44 8.11 -22.37 -3.22
CA ALA A 44 7.18 -23.41 -2.77
C ALA A 44 6.97 -23.41 -1.25
N SER A 45 8.02 -23.03 -0.51
CA SER A 45 8.01 -22.89 0.95
C SER A 45 7.80 -21.45 1.34
N ALA A 46 6.97 -21.18 2.36
CA ALA A 46 6.87 -19.84 2.92
C ALA A 46 8.25 -19.38 3.44
N PRO A 47 8.73 -18.18 3.07
CA PRO A 47 9.97 -17.67 3.63
C PRO A 47 9.80 -17.32 5.10
N THR A 48 10.89 -17.32 5.86
CA THR A 48 10.88 -17.15 7.33
C THR A 48 10.33 -15.80 7.79
N PHE A 49 10.41 -14.78 6.94
CA PHE A 49 9.92 -13.43 7.19
C PHE A 49 8.45 -13.23 6.79
N ALA A 50 7.76 -14.24 6.25
CA ALA A 50 6.38 -14.07 5.77
C ALA A 50 5.43 -15.18 6.26
N GLY A 51 4.31 -14.75 6.83
CA GLY A 51 3.15 -15.62 7.12
C GLY A 51 2.18 -15.62 5.94
N LYS A 52 1.79 -16.81 5.45
CA LYS A 52 0.81 -16.90 4.37
C LYS A 52 -0.60 -16.63 4.90
N ILE A 53 -1.30 -15.67 4.29
CA ILE A 53 -2.74 -15.48 4.52
C ILE A 53 -3.50 -16.33 3.50
N PRO A 54 -4.39 -17.25 3.94
CA PRO A 54 -5.19 -18.05 3.02
C PRO A 54 -6.09 -17.18 2.14
N LEU A 55 -6.03 -17.42 0.83
CA LEU A 55 -6.95 -16.82 -0.13
C LEU A 55 -8.13 -17.78 -0.40
N PRO A 56 -9.36 -17.27 -0.55
CA PRO A 56 -10.49 -18.09 -0.97
C PRO A 56 -10.26 -18.64 -2.39
N ALA A 57 -10.90 -19.77 -2.68
CA ALA A 57 -10.85 -20.34 -4.03
C ALA A 57 -11.44 -19.36 -5.04
N THR A 58 -10.66 -19.03 -6.08
CA THR A 58 -11.10 -18.14 -7.16
C THR A 58 -11.84 -18.92 -8.23
N SER A 59 -12.94 -18.35 -8.74
CA SER A 59 -13.64 -18.91 -9.89
C SER A 59 -12.77 -18.86 -11.16
N THR A 60 -13.09 -19.67 -12.17
CA THR A 60 -12.37 -19.63 -13.46
C THR A 60 -12.43 -18.24 -14.10
N THR A 61 -13.58 -17.57 -14.02
CA THR A 61 -13.75 -16.19 -14.49
C THR A 61 -12.84 -15.22 -13.74
N ALA A 62 -12.77 -15.33 -12.40
CA ALA A 62 -11.92 -14.47 -11.60
C ALA A 62 -10.43 -14.68 -11.90
N ARG A 63 -9.99 -15.94 -12.07
CA ARG A 63 -8.62 -16.25 -12.48
C ARG A 63 -8.25 -15.62 -13.82
N ARG A 64 -9.16 -15.67 -14.80
CA ARG A 64 -8.96 -15.04 -16.12
C ARG A 64 -8.80 -13.53 -15.99
N HIS A 65 -9.73 -12.86 -15.28
CA HIS A 65 -9.64 -11.40 -15.09
C HIS A 65 -8.37 -10.99 -14.33
N LEU A 66 -7.90 -11.79 -13.36
CA LEU A 66 -6.64 -11.53 -12.65
C LEU A 66 -5.41 -11.69 -13.55
N ALA A 67 -5.38 -12.69 -14.43
CA ALA A 67 -4.32 -12.86 -15.43
C ALA A 67 -4.30 -11.70 -16.44
N GLU A 68 -5.48 -11.26 -16.90
CA GLU A 68 -5.63 -10.08 -17.76
C GLU A 68 -5.17 -8.81 -17.04
N PHE A 69 -5.58 -8.61 -15.78
CA PHE A 69 -5.12 -7.52 -14.91
C PHE A 69 -3.60 -7.50 -14.81
N ARG A 70 -2.96 -8.62 -14.46
CA ARG A 70 -1.49 -8.74 -14.41
C ARG A 70 -0.85 -8.34 -15.74
N THR A 71 -1.39 -8.81 -16.85
CA THR A 71 -0.86 -8.52 -18.19
C THR A 71 -0.94 -7.03 -18.50
N ALA A 72 -2.08 -6.40 -18.19
CA ALA A 72 -2.28 -4.97 -18.37
C ALA A 72 -1.38 -4.14 -17.44
N THR A 73 -1.25 -4.51 -16.16
CA THR A 73 -0.36 -3.84 -15.20
C THR A 73 1.11 -3.89 -15.63
N LEU A 74 1.56 -5.00 -16.22
CA LEU A 74 2.93 -5.13 -16.73
C LEU A 74 3.17 -4.37 -18.05
N ALA A 75 2.12 -3.94 -18.74
CA ALA A 75 2.21 -3.11 -19.93
C ALA A 75 2.33 -1.63 -19.53
N LEU A 76 3.53 -1.22 -19.07
CA LEU A 76 3.88 0.09 -18.49
C LEU A 76 3.59 1.33 -19.37
N ASN A 77 3.19 1.15 -20.63
CA ASN A 77 2.66 2.22 -21.47
C ASN A 77 1.14 2.20 -21.33
N ILE A 78 0.65 2.84 -20.28
CA ILE A 78 -0.75 2.87 -19.88
C ILE A 78 -1.57 3.71 -20.88
N THR A 79 -1.88 3.12 -22.04
CA THR A 79 -3.01 3.52 -22.90
C THR A 79 -4.20 2.57 -22.77
N HIS A 80 -4.06 1.44 -22.05
CA HIS A 80 -5.11 0.44 -21.88
C HIS A 80 -5.31 -0.16 -20.46
N PRO A 81 -5.30 0.62 -19.37
CA PRO A 81 -5.93 0.20 -18.11
C PRO A 81 -7.47 0.18 -18.21
N VAL A 82 -8.00 0.81 -19.27
CA VAL A 82 -9.41 1.17 -19.49
C VAL A 82 -10.38 -0.03 -19.62
N ARG A 83 -9.91 -1.29 -19.54
CA ARG A 83 -10.81 -2.46 -19.55
C ARG A 83 -11.25 -2.94 -18.18
N PHE A 84 -10.54 -2.57 -17.12
CA PHE A 84 -10.93 -2.96 -15.76
C PHE A 84 -11.39 -1.78 -14.92
N LEU A 85 -11.22 -0.54 -15.36
CA LEU A 85 -11.80 0.64 -14.71
C LEU A 85 -12.96 1.17 -15.57
N ASP A 86 -13.98 1.70 -14.91
CA ASP A 86 -15.16 2.25 -15.57
C ASP A 86 -15.16 3.77 -15.48
N GLU A 87 -14.55 4.40 -16.49
CA GLU A 87 -14.51 5.86 -16.66
C GLU A 87 -15.88 6.46 -16.99
N SER A 88 -16.84 5.63 -17.43
CA SER A 88 -18.18 6.10 -17.79
C SER A 88 -19.10 6.24 -16.59
N ARG A 89 -18.79 5.53 -15.50
CA ARG A 89 -19.60 5.53 -14.28
C ARG A 89 -19.29 6.75 -13.43
N GLN A 90 -20.34 7.51 -13.10
CA GLN A 90 -20.24 8.53 -12.07
C GLN A 90 -19.79 7.89 -10.76
N PHE A 91 -18.60 8.28 -10.31
CA PHE A 91 -17.98 7.76 -9.11
C PHE A 91 -17.38 8.92 -8.33
N GLN A 92 -17.72 8.98 -7.06
CA GLN A 92 -17.12 9.90 -6.10
C GLN A 92 -16.63 9.04 -4.96
N TYR A 93 -15.36 9.18 -4.62
CA TYR A 93 -14.75 8.46 -3.53
C TYR A 93 -14.41 9.46 -2.42
N PRO A 94 -14.58 9.11 -1.13
CA PRO A 94 -14.06 9.97 -0.08
C PRO A 94 -12.53 10.04 -0.13
N ALA A 95 -11.98 11.24 -0.27
CA ALA A 95 -10.55 11.49 -0.12
C ALA A 95 -10.26 11.97 1.31
N PHE A 96 -8.97 12.01 1.66
CA PHE A 96 -8.52 12.72 2.85
C PHE A 96 -8.00 14.10 2.43
N ASN A 97 -8.49 15.15 3.08
CA ASN A 97 -8.02 16.51 2.89
C ASN A 97 -6.51 16.59 3.10
N ASN A 98 -5.77 17.06 2.11
CA ASN A 98 -4.31 17.16 2.15
C ASN A 98 -3.75 18.05 3.30
N MET A 99 -4.59 18.91 3.89
CA MET A 99 -4.21 19.80 5.00
C MET A 99 -4.62 19.30 6.38
N GLN A 100 -5.54 18.33 6.48
CA GLN A 100 -6.13 17.92 7.77
C GLN A 100 -6.28 16.41 7.92
N CYS A 101 -6.08 15.66 6.84
CA CYS A 101 -6.33 14.23 6.73
C CYS A 101 -7.74 13.82 7.17
N GLU A 102 -8.73 14.68 6.93
CA GLU A 102 -10.15 14.45 7.21
C GLU A 102 -10.88 14.02 5.95
N LEU A 103 -11.92 13.18 6.09
CA LEU A 103 -12.68 12.72 4.94
C LEU A 103 -13.39 13.89 4.24
N GLU A 104 -13.12 14.05 2.97
CA GLU A 104 -13.80 14.95 2.03
C GLU A 104 -14.26 14.16 0.80
N LYS A 105 -15.03 14.78 -0.09
CA LYS A 105 -15.37 14.12 -1.36
C LYS A 105 -14.31 14.45 -2.40
N ASP A 106 -13.68 13.41 -2.94
CA ASP A 106 -12.86 13.57 -4.14
C ASP A 106 -13.74 13.67 -5.37
N GLY A 107 -13.34 14.55 -6.29
CA GLY A 107 -13.98 14.73 -7.59
C GLY A 107 -13.12 14.29 -8.77
N ASN A 108 -11.83 14.00 -8.60
CA ASN A 108 -10.90 13.84 -9.72
C ASN A 108 -9.96 12.64 -9.55
N GLY A 109 -9.92 11.76 -10.54
CA GLY A 109 -8.82 10.78 -10.71
C GLY A 109 -9.00 9.41 -10.06
N VAL A 110 -9.94 9.26 -9.12
CA VAL A 110 -10.31 7.94 -8.59
C VAL A 110 -11.44 7.34 -9.41
N LEU A 111 -11.21 6.13 -9.93
CA LEU A 111 -12.15 5.37 -10.75
C LEU A 111 -12.49 4.05 -10.07
N PRO A 112 -13.70 3.53 -10.24
CA PRO A 112 -14.01 2.22 -9.72
C PRO A 112 -13.69 1.14 -10.75
N PHE A 113 -13.64 -0.11 -10.29
CA PHE A 113 -13.59 -1.24 -11.21
C PHE A 113 -14.85 -1.33 -12.09
N ALA A 114 -14.65 -1.81 -13.32
CA ALA A 114 -15.70 -2.13 -14.26
C ALA A 114 -16.53 -3.32 -13.76
N THR A 115 -17.85 -3.14 -13.83
CA THR A 115 -18.84 -4.03 -13.22
C THR A 115 -18.98 -5.38 -13.92
N ASP A 116 -18.50 -5.48 -15.16
CA ASP A 116 -18.41 -6.73 -15.93
C ASP A 116 -17.18 -7.57 -15.54
N THR A 117 -16.26 -7.00 -14.76
CA THR A 117 -15.12 -7.72 -14.19
C THR A 117 -15.40 -8.18 -12.76
N THR A 118 -14.63 -9.18 -12.31
CA THR A 118 -14.67 -9.66 -10.91
C THR A 118 -13.63 -8.97 -10.03
N LEU A 119 -12.88 -8.00 -10.56
CA LEU A 119 -11.68 -7.47 -9.91
C LEU A 119 -12.03 -6.59 -8.70
N GLY A 120 -13.05 -5.73 -8.82
CA GLY A 120 -13.54 -4.92 -7.70
C GLY A 120 -13.88 -5.78 -6.48
N LEU A 121 -14.78 -6.75 -6.65
CA LEU A 121 -15.17 -7.69 -5.59
C LEU A 121 -13.99 -8.49 -5.04
N TYR A 122 -13.05 -8.90 -5.89
CA TYR A 122 -11.88 -9.65 -5.45
C TYR A 122 -10.98 -8.83 -4.53
N PHE A 123 -10.65 -7.60 -4.93
CA PHE A 123 -9.76 -6.72 -4.17
C PHE A 123 -10.45 -6.11 -2.94
N GLU A 124 -11.74 -5.75 -3.02
CA GLU A 124 -12.57 -5.42 -1.85
C GLU A 124 -12.53 -6.55 -0.82
N GLY A 125 -12.67 -7.80 -1.28
CA GLY A 125 -12.56 -8.98 -0.43
C GLY A 125 -11.20 -9.10 0.26
N LEU A 126 -10.09 -8.73 -0.39
CA LEU A 126 -8.77 -8.72 0.25
C LEU A 126 -8.74 -7.75 1.44
N PHE A 127 -9.19 -6.51 1.26
CA PHE A 127 -9.27 -5.53 2.33
C PHE A 127 -10.10 -6.05 3.50
N GLN A 128 -11.29 -6.59 3.23
CA GLN A 128 -12.20 -7.10 4.27
C GLN A 128 -11.65 -8.33 5.01
N MET A 129 -10.88 -9.19 4.34
CA MET A 129 -10.34 -10.40 4.94
C MET A 129 -9.12 -10.15 5.83
N ILE A 130 -8.31 -9.13 5.55
CA ILE A 130 -7.06 -8.89 6.29
C ILE A 130 -7.30 -8.69 7.81
N PRO A 131 -8.26 -7.87 8.27
CA PRO A 131 -8.56 -7.75 9.70
C PRO A 131 -8.92 -9.08 10.37
N ILE A 132 -9.73 -9.90 9.69
CA ILE A 132 -10.18 -11.20 10.21
C ILE A 132 -8.98 -12.15 10.41
N TRP A 133 -8.10 -12.25 9.40
CA TRP A 133 -6.94 -13.14 9.46
C TRP A 133 -5.86 -12.68 10.43
N THR A 134 -5.73 -11.36 10.59
CA THR A 134 -4.80 -10.76 11.55
C THR A 134 -5.39 -10.68 12.96
N LYS A 135 -6.61 -11.19 13.17
CA LYS A 135 -7.33 -11.17 14.46
C LYS A 135 -7.43 -9.75 15.03
N ASP A 136 -7.80 -8.81 14.18
CA ASP A 136 -7.90 -7.38 14.46
C ASP A 136 -6.58 -6.70 14.88
N GLU A 137 -5.43 -7.36 14.71
CA GLU A 137 -4.14 -6.69 14.78
C GLU A 137 -4.05 -5.60 13.72
N ILE A 138 -4.64 -5.79 12.54
CA ILE A 138 -4.78 -4.77 11.49
C ILE A 138 -6.26 -4.43 11.31
N LYS A 139 -6.59 -3.13 11.17
CA LYS A 139 -7.96 -2.63 11.07
C LYS A 139 -8.17 -1.83 9.79
N LEU A 140 -9.38 -1.90 9.23
CA LEU A 140 -9.79 -0.97 8.17
C LEU A 140 -10.14 0.37 8.80
N SER A 141 -9.22 1.31 8.73
CA SER A 141 -9.42 2.67 9.20
C SER A 141 -8.43 3.60 8.52
N ARG A 142 -8.71 4.90 8.59
CA ARG A 142 -7.82 5.94 8.03
C ARG A 142 -6.38 5.95 8.59
N PHE A 143 -6.14 5.32 9.73
CA PHE A 143 -4.82 5.28 10.37
C PHE A 143 -4.08 3.96 10.19
N ASP A 144 -4.79 2.95 9.71
CA ASP A 144 -4.30 1.58 9.71
C ASP A 144 -4.24 1.05 8.29
N LEU A 145 -5.26 0.35 7.80
CA LEU A 145 -5.27 -0.27 6.47
C LEU A 145 -6.44 0.26 5.63
N PHE A 146 -6.25 1.33 4.88
CA PHE A 146 -7.30 1.85 3.98
C PHE A 146 -6.85 1.97 2.52
N HIS A 147 -5.57 1.71 2.24
CA HIS A 147 -5.04 1.78 0.89
C HIS A 147 -4.00 0.71 0.61
N ALA A 148 -3.66 0.55 -0.67
CA ALA A 148 -2.58 -0.27 -1.15
C ALA A 148 -1.99 0.29 -2.44
N HIS A 149 -0.72 0.04 -2.69
CA HIS A 149 -0.02 0.46 -3.90
C HIS A 149 0.14 -0.72 -4.87
N LEU A 150 -0.32 -0.54 -6.10
CA LEU A 150 -0.13 -1.48 -7.20
C LEU A 150 1.27 -1.30 -7.78
N PHE A 151 2.05 -2.36 -7.80
CA PHE A 151 3.35 -2.40 -8.47
C PHE A 151 3.37 -3.39 -9.63
N ALA A 152 4.20 -3.08 -10.62
CA ALA A 152 4.49 -3.88 -11.79
C ALA A 152 5.99 -4.17 -11.86
N ASN A 153 6.38 -5.44 -11.81
CA ASN A 153 7.76 -5.86 -11.97
C ASN A 153 7.92 -6.70 -13.25
N PRO A 154 8.34 -6.09 -14.39
CA PRO A 154 8.54 -6.80 -15.65
C PRO A 154 9.56 -7.93 -15.58
N ARG A 155 10.59 -7.78 -14.73
CA ARG A 155 11.71 -8.72 -14.62
C ARG A 155 11.29 -10.04 -13.96
N THR A 156 10.58 -9.97 -12.85
CA THR A 156 9.97 -11.15 -12.21
C THR A 156 8.65 -11.55 -12.86
N LYS A 157 8.14 -10.71 -13.76
CA LYS A 157 6.81 -10.79 -14.38
C LYS A 157 5.70 -10.85 -13.35
N THR A 158 5.84 -10.11 -12.26
CA THR A 158 4.91 -10.08 -11.13
C THR A 158 4.15 -8.76 -11.13
N ALA A 159 2.85 -8.82 -10.91
CA ALA A 159 2.07 -7.66 -10.45
C ALA A 159 1.66 -7.92 -9.00
N GLY A 160 1.54 -6.88 -8.20
CA GLY A 160 1.15 -7.05 -6.81
C GLY A 160 0.66 -5.78 -6.15
N LEU A 161 0.04 -5.95 -4.98
CA LEU A 161 -0.39 -4.86 -4.11
C LEU A 161 0.42 -4.90 -2.83
N VAL A 162 1.01 -3.77 -2.45
CA VAL A 162 1.55 -3.58 -1.10
C VAL A 162 0.53 -2.80 -0.30
N PHE A 163 0.04 -3.44 0.76
CA PHE A 163 -0.85 -2.83 1.71
C PHE A 163 -0.04 -2.34 2.91
N HIS A 164 -0.27 -1.09 3.30
CA HIS A 164 0.28 -0.56 4.52
C HIS A 164 -0.79 -0.50 5.59
N ALA A 165 -0.46 -1.12 6.71
CA ALA A 165 -1.15 -0.98 7.98
C ALA A 165 -0.39 0.02 8.85
N LYS A 166 -1.05 0.53 9.87
CA LYS A 166 -0.44 1.26 11.00
C LYS A 166 0.45 2.42 10.59
N GLU A 167 0.04 3.15 9.56
CA GLU A 167 0.87 4.17 8.95
C GLU A 167 1.19 5.36 9.82
N TYR A 168 0.23 5.72 10.65
CA TYR A 168 0.29 6.96 11.41
C TYR A 168 0.18 6.64 12.91
N PRO A 169 1.22 6.05 13.55
CA PRO A 169 1.26 5.92 15.01
C PRO A 169 1.14 7.30 15.66
N ALA A 170 0.43 7.38 16.79
CA ALA A 170 0.32 8.60 17.56
C ALA A 170 1.71 9.15 17.91
N ASP A 171 1.85 10.48 17.84
CA ASP A 171 3.08 11.15 18.28
C ASP A 171 3.27 10.92 19.79
N ASP A 172 4.45 10.42 20.15
CA ASP A 172 4.82 10.10 21.52
C ASP A 172 6.32 10.36 21.68
N ALA A 173 6.66 11.34 22.52
CA ALA A 173 8.04 11.81 22.66
C ALA A 173 9.00 10.74 23.18
N ASP A 174 8.50 9.73 23.88
CA ASP A 174 9.30 8.69 24.54
C ASP A 174 9.48 7.46 23.65
N THR A 175 8.47 7.11 22.84
CA THR A 175 8.42 5.84 22.09
C THR A 175 8.42 6.02 20.57
N PHE A 176 7.92 7.14 20.05
CA PHE A 176 7.88 7.41 18.60
C PHE A 176 7.85 8.91 18.31
N PRO A 177 8.99 9.63 18.50
CA PRO A 177 9.08 11.08 18.36
C PRO A 177 9.22 11.53 16.89
N PHE A 178 8.37 11.00 16.00
CA PHE A 178 8.39 11.28 14.57
C PHE A 178 7.10 11.98 14.16
N ASN A 179 7.24 13.18 13.61
CA ASN A 179 6.12 13.92 13.03
C ASN A 179 5.82 13.39 11.62
N LEU A 180 4.67 12.74 11.47
CA LEU A 180 4.17 12.18 10.20
C LEU A 180 3.13 13.09 9.52
N GLY A 181 3.02 14.34 9.97
CA GLY A 181 2.11 15.33 9.40
C GLY A 181 0.65 15.16 9.84
N PHE A 182 -0.26 15.74 9.06
CA PHE A 182 -1.67 15.88 9.46
C PHE A 182 -2.39 14.53 9.66
N CYS A 183 -2.00 13.48 8.94
CA CYS A 183 -2.59 12.14 9.10
C CYS A 183 -2.25 11.47 10.44
N GLN A 184 -1.26 11.98 11.16
CA GLN A 184 -0.95 11.55 12.52
C GLN A 184 -1.89 12.15 13.57
N LEU A 185 -2.48 13.31 13.28
CA LEU A 185 -3.26 14.05 14.26
C LEU A 185 -4.52 13.27 14.67
N GLY A 186 -4.68 13.11 15.99
CA GLY A 186 -5.80 12.35 16.55
C GLY A 186 -5.71 10.84 16.32
N SER A 187 -4.57 10.33 15.86
CA SER A 187 -4.32 8.90 15.86
C SER A 187 -4.30 8.36 17.28
N ASN A 188 -5.00 7.25 17.50
CA ASN A 188 -4.99 6.50 18.76
C ASN A 188 -4.08 5.27 18.69
N LEU A 189 -3.31 5.15 17.61
CA LEU A 189 -2.45 4.00 17.36
C LEU A 189 -1.16 4.14 18.18
N THR A 190 -1.06 3.40 19.28
CA THR A 190 0.18 3.35 20.07
C THR A 190 1.30 2.69 19.28
N PHE A 191 2.49 3.29 19.28
CA PHE A 191 3.67 2.67 18.70
C PHE A 191 4.14 1.47 19.51
N VAL A 192 4.19 0.31 18.87
CA VAL A 192 4.75 -0.92 19.45
C VAL A 192 5.64 -1.55 18.39
N ASP A 193 6.95 -1.51 18.60
CA ASP A 193 7.98 -1.98 17.65
C ASP A 193 7.66 -3.35 17.01
N LYS A 194 7.35 -4.35 17.85
CA LYS A 194 7.00 -5.71 17.40
C LYS A 194 5.78 -5.77 16.49
N VAL A 195 4.83 -4.86 16.68
CA VAL A 195 3.62 -4.75 15.86
C VAL A 195 3.95 -4.03 14.55
N MET A 196 4.75 -2.96 14.61
CA MET A 196 5.13 -2.18 13.41
C MET A 196 5.93 -2.99 12.40
N ARG A 197 6.72 -3.97 12.86
CA ARG A 197 7.39 -4.93 11.98
C ARG A 197 6.44 -5.69 11.06
N ARG A 198 5.17 -5.87 11.46
CA ARG A 198 4.15 -6.63 10.73
C ARG A 198 3.10 -5.73 10.09
N ARG A 199 3.50 -4.54 9.65
CA ARG A 199 2.56 -3.58 9.08
C ARG A 199 2.39 -3.68 7.56
N ASN A 200 3.12 -4.58 6.88
CA ASN A 200 3.02 -4.72 5.44
C ASN A 200 2.37 -6.05 5.08
N ILE A 201 1.38 -5.98 4.18
CA ILE A 201 0.80 -7.15 3.55
C ILE A 201 1.10 -7.05 2.05
N VAL A 202 1.54 -8.15 1.44
CA VAL A 202 1.86 -8.20 0.01
C VAL A 202 0.97 -9.23 -0.66
N TRP A 203 0.14 -8.75 -1.58
CA TRP A 203 -0.54 -9.62 -2.55
C TRP A 203 0.26 -9.68 -3.84
N THR A 204 0.39 -10.85 -4.44
CA THR A 204 1.05 -11.00 -5.75
C THR A 204 0.25 -11.91 -6.68
N ILE A 205 0.40 -11.66 -7.97
CA ILE A 205 0.13 -12.61 -9.04
C ILE A 205 1.41 -12.80 -9.88
N ASP A 206 1.90 -14.04 -9.93
CA ASP A 206 3.19 -14.36 -10.53
C ASP A 206 3.11 -14.72 -12.02
N ALA A 207 4.26 -15.05 -12.62
CA ALA A 207 4.39 -15.44 -14.03
C ALA A 207 3.56 -16.68 -14.44
N LYS A 208 3.02 -17.44 -13.49
CA LYS A 208 2.18 -18.62 -13.68
C LYS A 208 0.73 -18.35 -13.26
N ASP A 209 0.36 -17.07 -13.13
CA ASP A 209 -0.93 -16.58 -12.68
C ASP A 209 -1.36 -17.13 -11.31
N ARG A 210 -0.37 -17.48 -10.46
CA ARG A 210 -0.63 -17.92 -9.10
C ARG A 210 -0.75 -16.70 -8.20
N THR A 211 -1.87 -16.61 -7.49
CA THR A 211 -2.10 -15.55 -6.50
C THR A 211 -1.62 -15.97 -5.12
N SER A 212 -1.04 -15.03 -4.38
CA SER A 212 -0.67 -15.26 -2.98
C SER A 212 -0.82 -13.98 -2.16
N LEU A 213 -1.09 -14.13 -0.86
CA LEU A 213 -1.22 -13.02 0.10
C LEU A 213 -0.34 -13.33 1.30
N TRP A 214 0.52 -12.38 1.67
CA TRP A 214 1.57 -12.57 2.64
C TRP A 214 1.59 -11.45 3.67
N TRP A 215 1.62 -11.82 4.94
CA TRP A 215 1.86 -10.89 6.04
C TRP A 215 3.35 -10.87 6.37
N ILE A 216 3.99 -9.72 6.20
CA ILE A 216 5.45 -9.60 6.17
C ILE A 216 5.96 -9.11 7.54
N ASP A 217 6.89 -9.83 8.13
CA ASP A 217 7.65 -9.41 9.32
C ASP A 217 9.00 -8.80 8.89
N MET A 218 9.01 -7.48 8.80
CA MET A 218 10.12 -6.67 8.30
C MET A 218 11.32 -6.59 9.26
N GLY A 219 11.18 -7.12 10.48
CA GLY A 219 12.29 -7.15 11.44
C GLY A 219 13.04 -8.49 11.47
N ILE A 220 12.66 -9.46 10.64
CA ILE A 220 13.42 -10.70 10.47
C ILE A 220 14.59 -10.45 9.52
N LYS A 221 15.81 -10.79 9.94
CA LYS A 221 16.98 -10.86 9.06
C LYS A 221 17.13 -12.26 8.54
N THR A 222 17.09 -12.39 7.23
CA THR A 222 17.03 -13.68 6.52
C THR A 222 18.41 -14.25 6.25
N GLY A 223 19.45 -13.40 6.29
CA GLY A 223 20.80 -13.74 5.85
C GLY A 223 20.99 -13.64 4.33
N ASP A 224 19.92 -13.38 3.58
CA ASP A 224 19.99 -12.97 2.18
C ASP A 224 20.01 -11.44 2.14
N GLN A 225 21.17 -10.87 1.82
CA GLN A 225 21.36 -9.42 1.79
C GLN A 225 20.38 -8.72 0.83
N ALA A 226 20.05 -9.34 -0.31
CA ALA A 226 19.14 -8.72 -1.28
C ALA A 226 17.69 -8.68 -0.78
N VAL A 227 17.30 -9.60 0.10
CA VAL A 227 15.99 -9.55 0.78
C VAL A 227 16.04 -8.54 1.94
N ASP A 228 17.12 -8.58 2.73
CA ASP A 228 17.26 -7.76 3.93
C ASP A 228 17.41 -6.25 3.60
N GLU A 229 17.90 -5.90 2.42
CA GLU A 229 17.96 -4.52 1.89
C GLU A 229 16.56 -3.92 1.59
N VAL A 230 15.59 -4.78 1.28
CA VAL A 230 14.21 -4.39 0.94
C VAL A 230 13.35 -4.30 2.20
N THR A 231 13.73 -5.03 3.25
CA THR A 231 13.08 -4.90 4.55
C THR A 231 13.34 -3.51 5.13
N GLY A 232 12.31 -2.67 5.14
CA GLY A 232 12.28 -1.36 5.77
C GLY A 232 12.89 -1.36 7.17
N GLY A 233 13.63 -0.31 7.47
CA GLY A 233 14.32 -0.16 8.75
C GLY A 233 13.41 0.24 9.90
N ALA A 234 13.86 -0.06 11.11
CA ALA A 234 13.30 0.53 12.32
C ALA A 234 13.41 2.08 12.26
N PRO A 235 12.47 2.82 12.85
CA PRO A 235 11.28 2.34 13.55
C PRO A 235 10.06 2.15 12.64
N PHE A 236 10.13 2.57 11.38
CA PHE A 236 8.97 2.63 10.50
C PHE A 236 8.56 1.28 9.94
N TYR A 237 9.54 0.44 9.57
CA TYR A 237 9.32 -0.86 8.95
C TYR A 237 8.43 -0.81 7.69
N THR A 238 8.36 0.33 7.00
CA THR A 238 7.58 0.47 5.76
C THR A 238 8.30 -0.22 4.60
N LEU A 239 7.58 -1.04 3.85
CA LEU A 239 8.06 -1.60 2.59
C LEU A 239 7.82 -0.60 1.48
N TYR A 240 8.85 -0.03 0.88
CA TYR A 240 8.65 0.86 -0.26
C TYR A 240 8.25 0.06 -1.50
N GLU A 241 7.10 0.40 -2.07
CA GLU A 241 6.48 -0.26 -3.22
C GLU A 241 7.34 -0.13 -4.49
N ASP A 242 8.06 0.98 -4.64
CA ASP A 242 9.00 1.23 -5.75
C ASP A 242 10.21 0.29 -5.74
N SER A 243 10.52 -0.29 -4.57
CA SER A 243 11.53 -1.33 -4.44
C SER A 243 11.06 -2.64 -5.08
N LEU A 244 9.75 -2.85 -5.20
CA LEU A 244 9.19 -4.08 -5.77
C LEU A 244 8.95 -3.98 -7.28
N GLY A 245 8.84 -2.79 -7.85
CA GLY A 245 8.56 -2.58 -9.27
C GLY A 245 8.18 -1.13 -9.58
N HIS A 246 7.70 -0.88 -10.79
CA HIS A 246 7.07 0.39 -11.12
C HIS A 246 5.74 0.51 -10.39
N VAL A 247 5.53 1.63 -9.70
CA VAL A 247 4.24 1.92 -9.07
C VAL A 247 3.26 2.40 -10.13
N VAL A 248 2.08 1.80 -10.19
CA VAL A 248 1.11 1.96 -11.28
C VAL A 248 -0.14 2.68 -10.81
N ALA A 249 -0.59 2.40 -9.60
CA ALA A 249 -1.85 2.90 -9.09
C ALA A 249 -1.93 2.79 -7.56
N ASP A 250 -2.83 3.58 -6.99
CA ASP A 250 -3.29 3.44 -5.61
C ASP A 250 -4.69 2.85 -5.58
N PHE A 251 -4.92 1.98 -4.60
CA PHE A 251 -6.20 1.34 -4.31
C PHE A 251 -6.69 1.90 -2.98
N TYR A 252 -7.93 2.36 -2.92
CA TYR A 252 -8.53 2.92 -1.71
C TYR A 252 -9.79 2.15 -1.34
N TYR A 253 -9.85 1.73 -0.08
CA TYR A 253 -11.01 1.04 0.47
C TYR A 253 -11.41 1.60 1.84
N LEU A 254 -12.69 1.94 1.95
CA LEU A 254 -13.37 2.32 3.17
C LEU A 254 -14.55 1.38 3.35
N GLU A 255 -14.73 0.88 4.57
CA GLU A 255 -15.77 -0.08 4.87
C GLU A 255 -17.16 0.43 4.45
N GLY A 256 -17.90 -0.42 3.75
CA GLY A 256 -19.23 -0.09 3.22
C GLY A 256 -19.23 0.71 1.90
N LEU A 257 -18.06 1.07 1.36
CA LEU A 257 -17.92 1.70 0.05
C LEU A 257 -17.35 0.73 -0.98
N SER A 258 -17.51 1.08 -2.27
CA SER A 258 -16.83 0.35 -3.35
C SER A 258 -15.38 0.80 -3.46
N LEU A 259 -14.50 -0.13 -3.81
CA LEU A 259 -13.06 0.12 -3.99
C LEU A 259 -12.82 1.14 -5.11
N GLY A 260 -12.04 2.18 -4.77
CA GLY A 260 -11.55 3.17 -5.71
C GLY A 260 -10.11 2.87 -6.13
N VAL A 261 -9.75 3.25 -7.36
CA VAL A 261 -8.41 3.11 -7.93
C VAL A 261 -7.98 4.43 -8.57
N SER A 262 -6.81 4.93 -8.22
CA SER A 262 -6.19 6.09 -8.86
C SER A 262 -4.94 5.65 -9.62
N LEU A 263 -4.90 5.88 -10.93
CA LEU A 263 -3.73 5.57 -11.75
C LEU A 263 -2.69 6.70 -11.69
N TYR A 264 -1.42 6.36 -11.85
CA TYR A 264 -0.31 7.33 -11.97
C TYR A 264 0.04 7.68 -13.42
#